data_AF-A0A7M4DDN1-F1
#
_entry.id   AF-A0A7M4DDN1-F1
#
_cell.length_a   1.000
_cell.length_b   1.000
_cell.length_c   1.000
_cell.angle_alpha   90.00
_cell.angle_beta   90.00
_cell.angle_gamma   90.00
#
_symmetry.space_group_name_H-M   'P 1'
#
loop_
_entity.id
_entity.type
_entity.pdbx_description
1 polymer ?
#
loop_
_entity_poly.entity_id
_entity_poly.type
_entity_poly.pdbx_seq_one_letter_code
_entity_poly.pdbx_strand_id
1 'polypeptide(L)'
;MVIWRGWGILAILFIPLGAVAFGGLFTLILGEENSLLGLGLGLIVGGVACFFAGRWFQDWDAERRTKNYMVARQAEVEATVASGRFQPVPGYQPRDHAEAQHLATQMLEQEQGTVRKQLRNRHTIFFIPMQYFGIVLAAIGLIPIFLNFTS
;
A
#
# COMPACT_ATOMS: atom_id res chain seq x y z
N MET A 1 -16.04 -1.48 -16.05
CA MET A 1 -15.67 -1.67 -14.64
C MET A 1 -14.27 -2.24 -14.59
N VAL A 2 -13.29 -1.51 -14.07
CA VAL A 2 -11.91 -2.03 -13.98
C VAL A 2 -11.79 -2.77 -12.65
N ILE A 3 -11.54 -4.07 -12.72
CA ILE A 3 -11.45 -5.00 -11.56
C ILE A 3 -10.17 -4.76 -10.74
N TRP A 4 -9.25 -3.96 -11.28
CA TRP A 4 -7.91 -3.75 -10.77
C TRP A 4 -7.54 -2.25 -10.70
N ARG A 5 -6.92 -1.84 -9.58
CA ARG A 5 -6.38 -0.48 -9.39
C ARG A 5 -4.93 -0.50 -8.96
N GLY A 6 -4.11 0.31 -9.63
CA GLY A 6 -2.72 0.57 -9.25
C GLY A 6 -1.88 -0.70 -9.32
N TRP A 7 -1.15 -1.05 -8.26
CA TRP A 7 -0.20 -2.18 -8.32
C TRP A 7 -0.80 -3.56 -8.02
N GLY A 8 -2.10 -3.65 -7.73
CA GLY A 8 -2.79 -4.88 -7.27
C GLY A 8 -2.38 -6.19 -7.98
N ILE A 9 -2.21 -6.19 -9.31
CA ILE A 9 -1.90 -7.34 -10.16
C ILE A 9 -0.63 -8.09 -9.72
N LEU A 10 0.30 -7.40 -9.05
CA LEU A 10 1.50 -8.02 -8.48
C LEU A 10 1.16 -9.17 -7.52
N ALA A 11 0.00 -9.15 -6.84
CA ALA A 11 -0.44 -10.28 -6.00
C ALA A 11 -0.42 -11.61 -6.76
N ILE A 12 -0.79 -11.60 -8.04
CA ILE A 12 -0.84 -12.79 -8.90
C ILE A 12 0.58 -13.31 -9.18
N LEU A 13 1.58 -12.42 -9.25
CA LEU A 13 2.99 -12.79 -9.47
C LEU A 13 3.61 -13.45 -8.22
N PHE A 14 3.11 -13.15 -7.03
CA PHE A 14 3.59 -13.78 -5.80
C PHE A 14 3.14 -15.24 -5.64
N ILE A 15 2.09 -15.66 -6.36
CA ILE A 15 1.62 -17.06 -6.35
C ILE A 15 2.68 -18.01 -6.96
N PRO A 16 3.14 -17.83 -8.21
CA PRO A 16 4.20 -18.67 -8.76
C PRO A 16 5.54 -18.45 -8.05
N LEU A 17 5.80 -17.24 -7.53
CA LEU A 17 7.01 -16.99 -6.73
C LEU A 17 7.03 -17.84 -5.45
N GLY A 18 5.91 -17.91 -4.71
CA GLY A 18 5.78 -18.76 -3.53
C GLY A 18 5.80 -20.25 -3.87
N ALA A 19 4.94 -20.67 -4.80
CA ALA A 19 4.74 -22.09 -5.11
C ALA A 19 5.95 -22.72 -5.83
N VAL A 20 6.51 -22.03 -6.82
CA VAL A 20 7.56 -22.59 -7.70
C VAL A 20 8.94 -22.23 -7.19
N ALA A 21 9.22 -20.94 -6.98
CA ALA A 21 10.57 -20.52 -6.60
C ALA A 21 10.90 -20.94 -5.16
N PHE A 22 10.12 -20.48 -4.19
CA PHE A 22 10.37 -20.85 -2.79
C PHE A 22 9.98 -22.30 -2.50
N GLY A 23 8.86 -22.79 -3.05
CA GLY A 23 8.43 -24.18 -2.87
C GLY A 23 9.44 -25.18 -3.44
N GLY A 24 9.91 -24.95 -4.67
CA GLY A 24 10.98 -25.77 -5.27
C GLY A 24 12.28 -25.69 -4.49
N LEU A 25 12.69 -24.50 -4.04
CA LEU A 25 13.89 -24.34 -3.21
C LEU A 25 13.79 -25.12 -1.90
N PHE A 26 12.65 -25.06 -1.20
CA PHE A 26 12.46 -25.82 0.03
C PHE A 26 12.44 -27.32 -0.22
N THR A 27 11.81 -27.80 -1.29
CA THR A 27 11.85 -29.22 -1.67
C THR A 27 13.29 -29.70 -1.95
N LEU A 28 14.12 -28.88 -2.61
CA LEU A 28 15.53 -29.20 -2.84
C LEU A 28 16.33 -29.34 -1.52
N ILE A 29 15.95 -28.59 -0.49
CA ILE A 29 16.63 -28.60 0.82
C ILE A 29 16.10 -29.74 1.73
N LEU A 30 14.79 -30.01 1.68
CA LEU A 30 14.09 -30.92 2.59
C LEU A 30 13.94 -32.35 2.05
N GLY A 31 14.31 -32.58 0.79
CA GLY A 31 14.14 -33.86 0.11
C GLY A 31 12.78 -33.99 -0.57
N GLU A 32 12.73 -34.81 -1.62
CA GLU A 32 11.49 -35.03 -2.39
C GLU A 32 10.41 -35.73 -1.54
N GLU A 33 10.80 -36.49 -0.51
CA GLU A 33 9.87 -37.07 0.46
C GLU A 33 9.02 -36.03 1.19
N ASN A 34 9.51 -34.80 1.31
CA ASN A 34 8.86 -33.68 1.99
C ASN A 34 8.40 -32.60 1.00
N SER A 35 8.17 -32.97 -0.27
CA SER A 35 7.80 -32.02 -1.33
C SER A 35 6.54 -31.21 -1.02
N LEU A 36 5.55 -31.80 -0.32
CA LEU A 36 4.36 -31.10 0.15
C LEU A 36 4.69 -30.06 1.24
N LEU A 37 5.56 -30.42 2.19
CA LEU A 37 6.06 -29.49 3.20
C LEU A 37 6.86 -28.34 2.57
N GLY A 38 7.71 -28.65 1.57
CA GLY A 38 8.45 -27.65 0.81
C GLY A 38 7.54 -26.66 0.08
N LEU A 39 6.54 -27.16 -0.65
CA LEU A 39 5.52 -26.35 -1.30
C LEU A 39 4.76 -25.46 -0.31
N GLY A 40 4.36 -26.01 0.84
CA GLY A 40 3.64 -25.28 1.87
C GLY A 40 4.46 -24.14 2.50
N LEU A 41 5.71 -24.40 2.86
CA LEU A 41 6.64 -23.37 3.33
C LEU A 41 6.87 -22.30 2.26
N GLY A 42 7.01 -22.71 1.00
CA GLY A 42 7.17 -21.80 -0.12
C GLY A 42 5.99 -20.84 -0.29
N LEU A 43 4.76 -21.36 -0.19
CA LEU A 43 3.53 -20.57 -0.23
C LEU A 43 3.41 -19.61 0.96
N ILE A 44 3.79 -20.04 2.16
CA ILE A 44 3.81 -19.17 3.35
C ILE A 44 4.80 -18.02 3.16
N VAL A 45 6.04 -18.33 2.75
CA VAL A 45 7.06 -17.32 2.50
C VAL A 45 6.64 -16.37 1.39
N GLY A 46 6.09 -16.89 0.29
CA GLY A 46 5.52 -16.09 -0.80
C GLY A 46 4.36 -15.20 -0.35
N GLY A 47 3.49 -15.70 0.53
CA GLY A 47 2.38 -14.94 1.12
C GLY A 47 2.85 -13.81 2.03
N VAL A 48 3.84 -14.07 2.88
CA VAL A 48 4.46 -13.05 3.74
C VAL A 48 5.15 -11.98 2.88
N ALA A 49 5.92 -12.39 1.86
CA ALA A 49 6.55 -11.47 0.93
C ALA A 49 5.51 -10.60 0.20
N CYS A 50 4.39 -11.19 -0.24
CA CYS A 50 3.28 -10.46 -0.86
C CYS A 50 2.65 -9.44 0.09
N PHE A 51 2.46 -9.80 1.37
CA PHE A 51 1.91 -8.88 2.37
C PHE A 51 2.79 -7.65 2.55
N PHE A 52 4.10 -7.84 2.77
CA PHE A 52 5.04 -6.74 2.96
C PHE A 52 5.24 -5.91 1.69
N ALA A 53 5.37 -6.56 0.54
CA ALA A 53 5.43 -5.86 -0.75
C ALA A 53 4.19 -5.00 -0.98
N GLY A 54 3.00 -5.56 -0.73
CA GLY A 54 1.73 -4.83 -0.88
C GLY A 54 1.61 -3.63 0.07
N ARG A 55 2.17 -3.73 1.28
CA ARG A 55 2.21 -2.62 2.23
C ARG A 55 3.22 -1.54 1.81
N TRP A 56 4.40 -1.96 1.35
CA TRP A 56 5.45 -1.07 0.85
C TRP A 56 5.01 -0.26 -0.37
N PHE A 57 4.38 -0.91 -1.36
CA PHE A 57 3.84 -0.22 -2.54
C PHE A 57 2.75 0.80 -2.19
N GLN A 58 1.88 0.48 -1.23
CA GLN A 58 0.86 1.42 -0.75
C GLN A 58 1.47 2.66 -0.10
N ASP A 59 2.48 2.49 0.75
CA ASP A 59 3.13 3.62 1.41
C ASP A 59 3.93 4.47 0.41
N TRP A 60 4.64 3.84 -0.53
CA TRP A 60 5.42 4.53 -1.55
C TRP A 60 4.56 5.35 -2.53
N ASP A 61 3.50 4.76 -3.09
CA ASP A 61 2.59 5.47 -4.01
C ASP A 61 1.82 6.59 -3.28
N ALA A 62 1.39 6.35 -2.03
CA ALA A 62 0.74 7.35 -1.22
C ALA A 62 1.65 8.56 -0.97
N GLU A 63 2.91 8.33 -0.63
CA GLU A 63 3.88 9.42 -0.42
C GLU A 63 4.12 10.19 -1.71
N ARG A 64 4.39 9.50 -2.83
CA ARG A 64 4.65 10.13 -4.12
C ARG A 64 3.47 10.99 -4.59
N ARG A 65 2.25 10.49 -4.46
CA ARG A 65 1.04 11.24 -4.85
C ARG A 65 0.71 12.38 -3.90
N THR A 66 0.94 12.20 -2.59
CA THR A 66 0.77 13.27 -1.61
C THR A 66 1.71 14.42 -1.94
N LYS A 67 3.00 14.14 -2.21
CA LYS A 67 3.96 15.18 -2.63
C LYS A 67 3.48 15.93 -3.87
N ASN A 68 3.08 15.21 -4.92
CA ASN A 68 2.59 15.84 -6.15
C ASN A 68 1.33 16.70 -5.93
N TYR A 69 0.40 16.23 -5.09
CA TYR A 69 -0.80 16.98 -4.71
C TYR A 69 -0.44 18.25 -3.92
N MET A 70 0.43 18.12 -2.91
CA MET A 70 0.85 19.24 -2.07
C MET A 70 1.59 20.31 -2.85
N VAL A 71 2.41 19.95 -3.84
CA VAL A 71 3.11 20.93 -4.71
C VAL A 71 2.11 21.80 -5.46
N ALA A 72 1.07 21.20 -6.06
CA ALA A 72 0.03 21.96 -6.74
C ALA A 72 -0.79 22.81 -5.76
N ARG A 73 -1.14 22.23 -4.60
CA ARG A 73 -1.97 22.89 -3.59
C ARG A 73 -1.27 24.07 -2.92
N GLN A 74 0.02 23.94 -2.66
CA GLN A 74 0.84 25.01 -2.09
C GLN A 74 0.87 26.23 -3.01
N ALA A 75 1.05 26.04 -4.31
CA ALA A 75 1.03 27.15 -5.28
C ALA A 75 -0.33 27.88 -5.33
N GLU A 76 -1.44 27.15 -5.23
CA GLU A 76 -2.79 27.74 -5.15
C GLU A 76 -2.99 28.58 -3.88
N VAL A 77 -2.55 28.04 -2.74
CA VAL A 77 -2.68 28.71 -1.44
C VAL A 77 -1.81 29.96 -1.40
N GLU A 78 -0.56 29.89 -1.86
CA GLU A 78 0.35 31.03 -1.96
C GLU A 78 -0.21 32.14 -2.85
N ALA A 79 -0.77 31.80 -4.02
CA ALA A 79 -1.43 32.77 -4.89
C ALA A 79 -2.65 33.42 -4.21
N THR A 80 -3.40 32.65 -3.42
CA THR A 80 -4.56 33.16 -2.69
C THR A 80 -4.15 34.09 -1.54
N VAL A 81 -3.07 33.75 -0.81
CA VAL A 81 -2.47 34.60 0.24
C VAL A 81 -1.95 35.91 -0.36
N ALA A 82 -1.19 35.84 -1.45
CA ALA A 82 -0.66 37.02 -2.13
C ALA A 82 -1.77 37.95 -2.66
N SER A 83 -2.92 37.38 -3.06
CA SER A 83 -4.09 38.16 -3.51
C SER A 83 -4.93 38.76 -2.36
N GLY A 84 -4.59 38.48 -1.09
CA GLY A 84 -5.35 38.94 0.08
C GLY A 84 -6.71 38.28 0.28
N ARG A 85 -7.05 37.28 -0.55
CA ARG A 85 -8.34 36.55 -0.50
C ARG A 85 -8.26 35.25 0.31
N PHE A 86 -7.17 35.03 1.03
CA PHE A 86 -6.97 33.80 1.77
C PHE A 86 -7.97 33.69 2.92
N GLN A 87 -8.72 32.59 2.92
CA GLN A 87 -9.75 32.31 3.90
C GLN A 87 -9.61 30.84 4.36
N PRO A 88 -8.96 30.60 5.51
CA PRO A 88 -8.70 29.24 6.00
C PRO A 88 -9.98 28.55 6.49
N VAL A 89 -10.97 29.31 6.95
CA VAL A 89 -12.28 28.85 7.43
C VAL A 89 -13.35 29.81 6.91
N PRO A 90 -14.53 29.35 6.47
CA PRO A 90 -15.58 30.23 5.99
C PRO A 90 -15.87 31.37 6.97
N GLY A 91 -15.75 32.62 6.50
CA GLY A 91 -16.04 33.82 7.31
C GLY A 91 -14.88 34.37 8.14
N TYR A 92 -13.72 33.72 8.22
CA TYR A 92 -12.53 34.26 8.90
C TYR A 92 -11.56 34.89 7.90
N GLN A 93 -11.27 36.19 8.04
CA GLN A 93 -10.25 36.87 7.23
C GLN A 93 -9.06 37.25 8.14
N PRO A 94 -7.83 36.82 7.80
CA PRO A 94 -6.63 37.17 8.56
C PRO A 94 -6.42 38.68 8.63
N ARG A 95 -5.86 39.19 9.74
CA ARG A 95 -5.66 40.63 9.95
C ARG A 95 -4.45 41.17 9.19
N ASP A 96 -3.44 40.33 9.02
CA ASP A 96 -2.16 40.69 8.40
C ASP A 96 -1.67 39.57 7.46
N HIS A 97 -0.82 39.93 6.52
CA HIS A 97 -0.22 38.99 5.56
C HIS A 97 0.64 37.95 6.26
N ALA A 98 1.31 38.31 7.36
CA ALA A 98 2.08 37.37 8.18
C ALA A 98 1.17 36.33 8.85
N GLU A 99 0.00 36.75 9.36
CA GLU A 99 -0.99 35.85 9.94
C GLU A 99 -1.58 34.91 8.88
N ALA A 100 -1.85 35.42 7.67
CA ALA A 100 -2.32 34.63 6.55
C ALA A 100 -1.33 33.52 6.16
N GLN A 101 -0.03 33.83 6.14
CA GLN A 101 1.02 32.83 5.86
C GLN A 101 1.09 31.75 6.94
N HIS A 102 1.05 32.12 8.22
CA HIS A 102 1.06 31.15 9.32
C HIS A 102 -0.14 30.20 9.27
N LEU A 103 -1.34 30.73 9.01
CA LEU A 103 -2.55 29.94 8.89
C LEU A 103 -2.56 29.05 7.63
N ALA A 104 -2.01 29.55 6.52
CA ALA A 104 -1.83 28.78 5.29
C ALA A 104 -0.93 27.55 5.49
N THR A 105 0.20 27.72 6.18
CA THR A 105 1.11 26.59 6.47
C THR A 105 0.44 25.54 7.37
N GLN A 106 -0.25 25.97 8.43
CA GLN A 106 -0.97 25.04 9.31
C GLN A 106 -2.08 24.28 8.56
N MET A 107 -2.81 24.96 7.66
CA MET A 107 -3.83 24.33 6.82
C MET A 107 -3.22 23.27 5.90
N LEU A 108 -2.10 23.58 5.23
CA LEU A 108 -1.42 22.65 4.34
C LEU A 108 -0.86 21.43 5.09
N GLU A 109 -0.35 21.59 6.30
CA GLU A 109 0.11 20.46 7.14
C GLU A 109 -1.03 19.51 7.53
N GLN A 110 -2.19 20.07 7.91
CA GLN A 110 -3.39 19.27 8.21
C GLN A 110 -3.94 18.56 6.97
N GLU A 111 -3.96 19.26 5.83
CA GLU A 111 -4.41 18.72 4.54
C GLU A 111 -3.49 17.58 4.09
N GLN A 112 -2.17 17.73 4.22
CA GLN A 112 -1.19 16.70 3.90
C GLN A 112 -1.42 15.41 4.68
N GLY A 113 -1.64 15.50 6.00
CA GLY A 113 -1.89 14.32 6.84
C GLY A 113 -3.17 13.57 6.45
N THR A 114 -4.20 14.32 6.06
CA THR A 114 -5.49 13.76 5.64
C THR A 114 -5.41 13.12 4.26
N VAL A 115 -4.81 13.83 3.30
CA VAL A 115 -4.60 13.36 1.91
C VAL A 115 -3.74 12.10 1.90
N ARG A 116 -2.66 12.05 2.70
CA ARG A 116 -1.82 10.85 2.82
C ARG A 116 -2.60 9.63 3.29
N LYS A 117 -3.47 9.79 4.30
CA LYS A 117 -4.31 8.70 4.81
C LYS A 117 -5.30 8.21 3.76
N GLN A 118 -5.94 9.13 3.02
CA GLN A 118 -6.88 8.78 1.96
C GLN A 118 -6.23 8.07 0.78
N LEU A 119 -5.00 8.45 0.42
CA LEU A 119 -4.28 7.88 -0.72
C LEU A 119 -3.71 6.48 -0.44
N ARG A 120 -3.43 6.13 0.82
CA ARG A 120 -2.82 4.84 1.21
C ARG A 120 -3.64 3.61 0.82
N ASN A 121 -4.98 3.68 0.82
CA ASN A 121 -5.84 2.49 0.68
C ASN A 121 -6.39 2.25 -0.75
N ARG A 122 -5.63 2.62 -1.78
CA ARG A 122 -6.14 2.69 -3.17
C ARG A 122 -5.75 1.52 -4.08
N HIS A 123 -4.81 0.68 -3.68
CA HIS A 123 -4.32 -0.46 -4.47
C HIS A 123 -5.10 -1.74 -4.15
N THR A 124 -6.13 -2.02 -4.96
CA THR A 124 -7.05 -3.14 -4.75
C THR A 124 -7.22 -3.98 -6.02
N ILE A 125 -7.44 -5.29 -5.84
CA ILE A 125 -8.00 -6.20 -6.85
C ILE A 125 -9.35 -6.66 -6.30
N PHE A 126 -10.43 -6.60 -7.09
CA PHE A 126 -11.79 -6.90 -6.61
C PHE A 126 -12.16 -6.13 -5.34
N PHE A 127 -11.69 -4.88 -5.21
CA PHE A 127 -11.88 -4.05 -4.01
C PHE A 127 -11.17 -4.56 -2.74
N ILE A 128 -10.35 -5.61 -2.84
CA ILE A 128 -9.55 -6.17 -1.76
C ILE A 128 -8.11 -5.64 -1.86
N PRO A 129 -7.55 -5.03 -0.80
CA PRO A 129 -6.15 -4.60 -0.78
C PRO A 129 -5.18 -5.77 -0.99
N MET A 130 -4.12 -5.54 -1.77
CA MET A 130 -3.13 -6.57 -2.15
C MET A 130 -2.62 -7.40 -0.95
N GLN A 131 -2.38 -6.75 0.19
CA GLN A 131 -1.86 -7.39 1.40
C GLN A 131 -2.71 -8.58 1.88
N TYR A 132 -4.03 -8.56 1.67
CA TYR A 132 -4.91 -9.65 2.07
C TYR A 132 -4.73 -10.91 1.22
N PHE A 133 -4.32 -10.76 -0.05
CA PHE A 133 -3.97 -11.91 -0.88
C PHE A 133 -2.75 -12.64 -0.35
N GLY A 134 -1.79 -11.93 0.26
CA GLY A 134 -0.66 -12.53 0.95
C GLY A 134 -1.08 -13.40 2.14
N ILE A 135 -2.07 -12.95 2.92
CA ILE A 135 -2.66 -13.72 4.04
C ILE A 135 -3.36 -14.97 3.52
N VAL A 136 -4.17 -14.84 2.47
CA VAL A 136 -4.86 -15.97 1.84
C VAL A 136 -3.85 -16.98 1.31
N LEU A 137 -2.79 -16.52 0.63
CA LEU A 137 -1.74 -17.39 0.10
C LEU A 137 -1.00 -18.15 1.22
N ALA A 138 -0.69 -17.47 2.33
CA ALA A 138 -0.07 -18.11 3.48
C ALA A 138 -1.00 -19.15 4.14
N ALA A 139 -2.30 -18.84 4.26
CA ALA A 139 -3.28 -19.80 4.79
C ALA A 139 -3.43 -21.04 3.89
N ILE A 140 -3.42 -20.86 2.56
CA ILE A 140 -3.43 -21.97 1.59
C ILE A 140 -2.18 -22.85 1.78
N GLY A 141 -1.02 -22.25 2.08
CA GLY A 141 0.23 -22.97 2.34
C GLY A 141 0.19 -23.92 3.55
N LEU A 142 -0.77 -23.78 4.47
CA LEU A 142 -0.95 -24.71 5.59
C LEU A 142 -1.55 -26.06 5.17
N ILE A 143 -2.34 -26.08 4.09
CA ILE A 143 -2.99 -27.28 3.57
C ILE A 143 -1.95 -28.37 3.19
N PRO A 144 -0.96 -28.10 2.31
CA PRO A 144 0.03 -29.11 1.94
C PRO A 144 0.92 -29.51 3.11
N ILE A 145 1.20 -28.61 4.07
CA ILE A 145 1.93 -28.96 5.30
C ILE A 145 1.14 -30.00 6.09
N PHE A 146 -0.15 -29.76 6.32
CA PHE A 146 -1.00 -30.71 7.03
C PHE A 146 -1.05 -32.06 6.31
N LEU A 147 -1.24 -32.06 4.99
CA LEU A 147 -1.27 -33.28 4.19
C LEU A 147 0.03 -34.08 4.25
N ASN A 148 1.19 -33.41 4.36
CA ASN A 148 2.50 -34.07 4.50
C ASN A 148 2.62 -34.88 5.80
N PHE A 149 1.91 -34.51 6.87
CA PHE A 149 1.98 -35.21 8.16
C PHE A 149 0.87 -36.27 8.34
N THR A 150 -0.15 -36.25 7.48
CA THR A 150 -1.26 -37.22 7.51
C THR A 150 -1.17 -38.29 6.43
N SER A 151 -0.26 -38.14 5.48
CA SER A 151 0.03 -39.12 4.41
C SER A 151 1.19 -40.00 4.82
#